data_AF-A0A7C0UNR2-F1
#
_entry.id   AF-A0A7C0UNR2-F1
#
_cell.length_a   1.000
_cell.length_b   1.000
_cell.length_c   1.000
_cell.angle_alpha   90.00
_cell.angle_beta   90.00
_cell.angle_gamma   90.00
#
_symmetry.space_group_name_H-M   'P 1'
#
loop_
_entity.id
_entity.type
_entity.pdbx_description
1 polymer ?
#
loop_
_entity_poly.entity_id
_entity_poly.type
_entity_poly.pdbx_seq_one_letter_code
_entity_poly.pdbx_strand_id
1 'polypeptide(L)'
;MQKKMICSLVCLICLISASLVNAATVWKYVSGGIRDSDFRAVAIDPESVETVYISSPEAVYKTTDGGERWEVVFSVRSTGNTINTIAVDAGHVYVGTGKGLYRSKDKGKRWERIFSSIGNGERGVLFVTVDSKNEDAIFIGTSSGFFFSKNGGHNWGKGRNLPSGSGVHYISVDGSDPRTIYAATDKGVYKSLNRGMDWERIFGTNVPEEEDYVWDDDEIKEVAEMAEVRCIVIDPEDNRTLFAGTSKGLLISMDSGQTWKAAGSLGLRSRDIRHLAAQSGGTIYTATDRGGYIYSMVSQSWDEAYEGLASREIRYIAAAKGVIWAAADKGVFKTVTEQALALDRAINIEEVFLEFADEPTIEEIRQAAIIYADVHPSKIRKWRTAAARKALLPDLRIGFDKNRDWQSSTYFYSTSSQKYSDDDITQGNDSGWSVSLTWELGELIWNNDQTSIDSRARYAVQLRDDLLNEVTRLFFERRRLQLAMLISP
;
A
#
# COMPACT_ATOMS: atom_id res chain seq x y z
N MET A 1 -1.15 33.10 36.18
CA MET A 1 -1.09 31.78 35.50
C MET A 1 -1.46 31.82 34.02
N GLN A 2 -2.36 32.69 33.55
CA GLN A 2 -2.79 32.73 32.14
C GLN A 2 -1.75 33.21 31.10
N LYS A 3 -0.76 34.04 31.45
CA LYS A 3 0.27 34.49 30.48
C LYS A 3 1.32 33.44 30.09
N LYS A 4 1.57 32.44 30.93
CA LYS A 4 2.51 31.33 30.59
C LYS A 4 1.88 30.27 29.68
N MET A 5 0.55 30.15 29.67
CA MET A 5 -0.17 29.19 28.85
C MET A 5 -0.30 29.65 27.39
N ILE A 6 -0.38 30.97 27.16
CA ILE A 6 -0.48 31.55 25.82
C ILE A 6 0.87 31.47 25.08
N CYS A 7 2.01 31.70 25.74
CA CYS A 7 3.34 31.50 25.13
C CYS A 7 3.63 30.03 24.81
N SER A 8 3.12 29.08 25.61
CA SER A 8 3.29 27.64 25.33
C SER A 8 2.45 27.18 24.13
N LEU A 9 1.25 27.74 23.96
CA LEU A 9 0.38 27.42 22.82
C LEU A 9 0.89 28.07 21.52
N VAL A 10 1.42 29.29 21.59
CA VAL A 10 2.05 29.98 20.45
C VAL A 10 3.37 29.31 20.06
N CYS A 11 4.19 28.82 20.99
CA CYS A 11 5.36 28.00 20.65
C CYS A 11 4.98 26.65 20.05
N LEU A 12 3.89 26.02 20.48
CA LEU A 12 3.40 24.76 19.89
C LEU A 12 2.86 24.98 18.47
N ILE A 13 2.14 26.08 18.23
CA ILE A 13 1.66 26.46 16.90
C ILE A 13 2.82 26.91 16.00
N CYS A 14 3.85 27.57 16.54
CA CYS A 14 5.07 27.91 15.81
C CYS A 14 5.96 26.69 15.51
N LEU A 15 5.94 25.64 16.35
CA LEU A 15 6.63 24.38 16.09
C LEU A 15 5.88 23.52 15.05
N ILE A 16 4.55 23.61 15.00
CA ILE A 16 3.73 22.98 13.95
C ILE A 16 3.80 23.79 12.64
N SER A 17 4.02 25.11 12.70
CA SER A 17 4.25 25.92 11.50
C SER A 17 5.69 25.89 11.00
N ALA A 18 6.66 25.42 11.81
CA ALA A 18 8.06 25.23 11.42
C ALA A 18 8.34 23.83 10.85
N SER A 19 7.38 22.90 10.89
CA SER A 19 7.41 21.63 10.15
C SER A 19 6.82 21.72 8.74
N LEU A 20 6.46 22.92 8.27
CA LEU A 20 6.01 23.19 6.91
C LEU A 20 7.19 23.25 5.91
N VAL A 21 7.94 22.17 5.73
CA VAL A 21 8.87 22.03 4.56
C VAL A 21 8.88 20.64 3.94
N ASN A 22 8.42 19.59 4.61
CA ASN A 22 8.28 18.29 3.94
C ASN A 22 6.86 17.76 4.16
N ALA A 23 5.93 18.16 3.28
CA ALA A 23 4.74 17.35 3.09
C ALA A 23 5.23 15.97 2.67
N ALA A 24 5.06 14.97 3.53
CA ALA A 24 5.47 13.60 3.24
C ALA A 24 4.82 13.21 1.90
N THR A 25 5.66 12.86 0.92
CA THR A 25 5.19 12.45 -0.41
C THR A 25 4.61 11.05 -0.27
N VAL A 26 3.28 10.97 -0.17
CA VAL A 26 2.61 9.68 -0.07
C VAL A 26 2.32 9.15 -1.48
N TRP A 27 2.69 7.89 -1.71
CA TRP A 27 2.44 7.20 -2.96
C TRP A 27 1.10 6.47 -2.94
N LYS A 28 0.26 6.72 -3.95
CA LYS A 28 -0.98 5.99 -4.23
C LYS A 28 -0.73 4.98 -5.35
N TYR A 29 -1.15 3.73 -5.15
CA TYR A 29 -1.14 2.70 -6.18
C TYR A 29 -2.25 2.98 -7.20
N VAL A 30 -1.90 2.99 -8.49
CA VAL A 30 -2.80 3.44 -9.58
C VAL A 30 -2.68 2.58 -10.84
N SER A 31 -2.42 1.27 -10.74
CA SER A 31 -2.34 0.38 -11.91
C SER A 31 -3.64 -0.38 -12.21
N GLY A 32 -4.79 0.15 -11.81
CA GLY A 32 -6.10 -0.47 -12.02
C GLY A 32 -6.37 -0.78 -13.50
N GLY A 33 -6.47 -2.06 -13.86
CA GLY A 33 -6.74 -2.50 -15.24
C GLY A 33 -5.50 -2.73 -16.11
N ILE A 34 -4.29 -2.46 -15.61
CA ILE A 34 -3.04 -2.87 -16.27
C ILE A 34 -2.75 -4.33 -15.93
N ARG A 35 -2.45 -5.14 -16.95
CA ARG A 35 -2.15 -6.58 -16.78
C ARG A 35 -0.65 -6.88 -16.70
N ASP A 36 0.17 -5.99 -17.23
CA ASP A 36 1.62 -6.15 -17.25
C ASP A 36 2.25 -5.60 -15.97
N SER A 37 3.42 -6.13 -15.60
CA SER A 37 4.19 -5.71 -14.42
C SER A 37 5.57 -5.14 -14.77
N ASP A 38 6.13 -5.47 -15.95
CA ASP A 38 7.38 -4.87 -16.43
C ASP A 38 7.08 -3.56 -17.16
N PHE A 39 7.35 -2.43 -16.50
CA PHE A 39 7.18 -1.10 -17.08
C PHE A 39 8.53 -0.52 -17.52
N ARG A 40 8.53 0.18 -18.67
CA ARG A 40 9.75 0.71 -19.31
C ARG A 40 9.84 2.22 -19.30
N ALA A 41 8.75 2.93 -19.57
CA ALA A 41 8.73 4.38 -19.60
C ALA A 41 7.39 4.93 -19.14
N VAL A 42 7.42 6.15 -18.61
CA VAL A 42 6.25 6.95 -18.24
C VAL A 42 6.36 8.30 -18.95
N ALA A 43 5.32 8.70 -19.65
CA ALA A 43 5.24 9.99 -20.32
C ALA A 43 3.95 10.72 -19.89
N ILE A 44 4.11 11.93 -19.36
CA ILE A 44 3.00 12.78 -18.91
C ILE A 44 2.66 13.77 -20.03
N ASP A 45 1.38 13.94 -20.34
CA ASP A 45 0.95 14.95 -21.32
C ASP A 45 1.19 16.36 -20.73
N PRO A 46 1.97 17.23 -21.38
CA PRO A 46 2.24 18.58 -20.88
C PRO A 46 0.98 19.45 -20.76
N GLU A 47 -0.04 19.18 -21.58
CA GLU A 47 -1.33 19.88 -21.55
C GLU A 47 -2.19 19.46 -20.36
N SER A 48 -2.12 18.18 -19.96
CA SER A 48 -2.94 17.61 -18.89
C SER A 48 -2.16 16.58 -18.07
N VAL A 49 -1.88 16.93 -16.81
CA VAL A 49 -1.15 16.05 -15.87
C VAL A 49 -1.95 14.80 -15.44
N GLU A 50 -3.24 14.75 -15.77
CA GLU A 50 -4.10 13.58 -15.58
C GLU A 50 -4.01 12.60 -16.75
N THR A 51 -3.53 13.07 -17.91
CA THR A 51 -3.29 12.23 -19.08
C THR A 51 -1.86 11.71 -19.05
N VAL A 52 -1.71 10.40 -18.84
CA VAL A 52 -0.40 9.75 -18.70
C VAL A 52 -0.36 8.49 -19.55
N TYR A 53 0.80 8.22 -20.13
CA TYR A 53 1.09 7.05 -20.94
C TYR A 53 2.19 6.25 -20.28
N ILE A 54 2.01 4.92 -20.23
CA ILE A 54 2.97 4.00 -19.64
C ILE A 54 3.20 2.84 -20.59
N SER A 55 4.47 2.50 -20.83
CA SER A 55 4.83 1.32 -21.63
C SER A 55 5.19 0.13 -20.77
N SER A 56 4.73 -1.03 -21.20
CA SER A 56 5.41 -2.31 -20.99
C SER A 56 6.19 -2.69 -22.26
N PRO A 57 7.00 -3.77 -22.24
CA PRO A 57 7.61 -4.28 -23.47
C PRO A 57 6.62 -4.59 -24.61
N GLU A 58 5.35 -4.85 -24.29
CA GLU A 58 4.35 -5.34 -25.25
C GLU A 58 3.21 -4.36 -25.56
N ALA A 59 2.92 -3.41 -24.67
CA ALA A 59 1.79 -2.50 -24.82
C ALA A 59 2.08 -1.11 -24.25
N VAL A 60 1.36 -0.12 -24.77
CA VAL A 60 1.24 1.21 -24.16
C VAL A 60 -0.16 1.36 -23.60
N TYR A 61 -0.22 1.71 -22.33
CA TYR A 61 -1.43 2.03 -21.59
C TYR A 61 -1.55 3.54 -21.46
N LYS A 62 -2.78 4.05 -21.53
CA LYS A 62 -3.12 5.45 -21.34
C LYS A 62 -4.18 5.59 -20.26
N THR A 63 -4.03 6.59 -19.41
CA THR A 63 -5.07 7.10 -18.53
C THR A 63 -5.40 8.54 -18.91
N THR A 64 -6.62 8.98 -18.64
CA THR A 64 -7.06 10.39 -18.71
C THR A 64 -7.68 10.87 -17.41
N ASP A 65 -7.77 10.00 -16.41
CA ASP A 65 -8.42 10.22 -15.11
C ASP A 65 -7.41 10.13 -13.96
N GLY A 66 -6.12 10.36 -14.26
CA GLY A 66 -5.08 10.38 -13.23
C GLY A 66 -4.79 9.01 -12.61
N GLY A 67 -5.08 7.92 -13.34
CA GLY A 67 -4.66 6.55 -13.01
C GLY A 67 -5.77 5.65 -12.44
N GLU A 68 -7.03 6.09 -12.46
CA GLU A 68 -8.16 5.27 -12.03
C GLU A 68 -8.48 4.18 -13.06
N ARG A 69 -8.38 4.51 -14.35
CA ARG A 69 -8.59 3.57 -15.45
C ARG A 69 -7.49 3.69 -16.51
N TRP A 70 -7.11 2.54 -17.04
CA TRP A 70 -6.11 2.41 -18.09
C TRP A 70 -6.68 1.70 -19.31
N GLU A 71 -6.47 2.28 -20.49
CA GLU A 71 -6.79 1.69 -21.78
C GLU A 71 -5.52 1.36 -22.57
N VAL A 72 -5.53 0.26 -23.32
CA VAL A 72 -4.43 -0.07 -24.24
C VAL A 72 -4.60 0.71 -25.52
N VAL A 73 -3.65 1.59 -25.83
CA VAL A 73 -3.67 2.44 -27.03
C VAL A 73 -2.71 1.97 -28.12
N PHE A 74 -1.71 1.18 -27.76
CA PHE A 74 -0.74 0.61 -28.70
C PHE A 74 -0.31 -0.77 -28.21
N SER A 75 -0.14 -1.73 -29.11
CA SER A 75 0.36 -3.05 -28.76
C SER A 75 1.20 -3.65 -29.88
N VAL A 76 2.27 -4.32 -29.48
CA VAL A 76 3.17 -5.07 -30.35
C VAL A 76 3.15 -6.57 -30.04
N ARG A 77 2.15 -7.03 -29.29
CA ARG A 77 1.97 -8.45 -28.94
C ARG A 77 2.01 -9.33 -30.19
N SER A 78 2.73 -10.44 -30.10
CA SER A 78 2.90 -11.42 -31.19
C SER A 78 3.61 -10.92 -32.45
N THR A 79 4.23 -9.73 -32.44
CA THR A 79 4.99 -9.20 -33.60
C THR A 79 6.51 -9.45 -33.53
N GLY A 80 6.98 -10.01 -32.40
CA GLY A 80 8.41 -10.12 -32.09
C GLY A 80 9.11 -8.76 -32.04
N ASN A 81 8.39 -7.71 -31.65
CA ASN A 81 8.89 -6.35 -31.44
C ASN A 81 8.74 -6.03 -29.94
N THR A 82 9.52 -5.07 -29.45
CA THR A 82 9.49 -4.62 -28.05
C THR A 82 9.40 -3.11 -27.99
N ILE A 83 8.64 -2.58 -27.05
CA ILE A 83 8.57 -1.14 -26.78
C ILE A 83 9.67 -0.79 -25.77
N ASN A 84 10.44 0.24 -26.07
CA ASN A 84 11.57 0.68 -25.25
C ASN A 84 11.29 2.02 -24.56
N THR A 85 10.54 2.92 -25.20
CA THR A 85 10.39 4.31 -24.75
C THR A 85 9.08 4.92 -25.28
N ILE A 86 8.59 5.97 -24.61
CA ILE A 86 7.45 6.79 -25.03
C ILE A 86 7.83 8.26 -24.84
N ALA A 87 7.41 9.13 -25.76
CA ALA A 87 7.36 10.58 -25.57
C ALA A 87 5.99 11.13 -25.96
N VAL A 88 5.59 12.23 -25.33
CA VAL A 88 4.30 12.90 -25.57
C VAL A 88 4.55 14.40 -25.64
N ASP A 89 4.00 15.05 -26.66
CA ASP A 89 4.04 16.49 -26.83
C ASP A 89 2.90 16.97 -27.73
N ALA A 90 2.25 18.07 -27.38
CA ALA A 90 1.16 18.70 -28.15
C ALA A 90 0.09 17.71 -28.70
N GLY A 91 -0.30 16.71 -27.91
CA GLY A 91 -1.27 15.67 -28.33
C GLY A 91 -0.74 14.61 -29.31
N HIS A 92 0.52 14.71 -29.73
CA HIS A 92 1.26 13.68 -30.43
C HIS A 92 1.87 12.69 -29.43
N VAL A 93 1.83 11.40 -29.76
CA VAL A 93 2.44 10.33 -28.95
C VAL A 93 3.44 9.58 -29.81
N TYR A 94 4.65 9.39 -29.30
CA TYR A 94 5.75 8.73 -29.97
C TYR A 94 6.13 7.47 -29.21
N VAL A 95 6.25 6.34 -29.90
CA VAL A 95 6.61 5.04 -29.30
C VAL A 95 7.83 4.49 -30.01
N GLY A 96 8.95 4.46 -29.29
CA GLY A 96 10.19 3.86 -29.74
C GLY A 96 10.19 2.36 -29.50
N THR A 97 10.44 1.58 -30.55
CA THR A 97 10.45 0.13 -30.50
C THR A 97 11.75 -0.46 -31.03
N GLY A 98 11.98 -1.74 -30.76
CA GLY A 98 13.09 -2.52 -31.33
C GLY A 98 13.10 -2.57 -32.87
N LYS A 99 11.96 -2.25 -33.51
CA LYS A 99 11.81 -2.19 -34.96
C LYS A 99 11.43 -0.80 -35.46
N GLY A 100 11.72 0.29 -34.74
CA GLY A 100 11.56 1.66 -35.25
C GLY A 100 10.62 2.53 -34.42
N LEU A 101 10.31 3.72 -34.93
CA LEU A 101 9.48 4.73 -34.25
C LEU A 101 8.07 4.77 -34.84
N TYR A 102 7.08 4.74 -33.97
CA TYR A 102 5.68 4.97 -34.29
C TYR A 102 5.22 6.31 -33.73
N ARG A 103 4.32 6.98 -34.45
CA ARG A 103 3.67 8.22 -34.01
C ARG A 103 2.16 8.05 -34.10
N SER A 104 1.47 8.58 -33.11
CA SER A 104 0.04 8.90 -33.17
C SER A 104 -0.14 10.40 -33.13
N LYS A 105 -1.03 10.92 -33.98
CA LYS A 105 -1.41 12.35 -33.98
C LYS A 105 -2.72 12.65 -33.26
N ASP A 106 -3.35 11.63 -32.69
CA ASP A 106 -4.70 11.68 -32.16
C ASP A 106 -4.79 11.02 -30.77
N LYS A 107 -3.77 11.29 -29.93
CA LYS A 107 -3.66 10.82 -28.54
C LYS A 107 -3.81 9.29 -28.40
N GLY A 108 -3.24 8.54 -29.34
CA GLY A 108 -3.15 7.08 -29.33
C GLY A 108 -4.23 6.33 -30.12
N LYS A 109 -5.11 6.99 -30.89
CA LYS A 109 -6.19 6.31 -31.62
C LYS A 109 -5.72 5.67 -32.93
N ARG A 110 -4.81 6.32 -33.65
CA ARG A 110 -4.20 5.84 -34.90
C ARG A 110 -2.70 6.00 -34.83
N TRP A 111 -2.01 5.03 -35.43
CA TRP A 111 -0.56 4.94 -35.40
C TRP A 111 0.01 4.79 -36.80
N GLU A 112 1.09 5.50 -37.05
CA GLU A 112 1.91 5.38 -38.26
C GLU A 112 3.36 5.15 -37.87
N ARG A 113 4.07 4.34 -38.65
CA ARG A 113 5.50 4.14 -38.47
C ARG A 113 6.25 5.22 -39.25
N ILE A 114 6.98 6.08 -38.54
CA ILE A 114 7.70 7.22 -39.12
C ILE A 114 9.22 6.99 -39.17
N PHE A 115 9.73 5.92 -38.55
CA PHE A 115 11.12 5.51 -38.68
C PHE A 115 11.24 3.99 -38.76
N SER A 116 12.05 3.51 -39.70
CA SER A 116 12.32 2.08 -39.88
C SER A 116 13.81 1.73 -39.82
N SER A 117 14.65 2.48 -40.54
CA SER A 117 16.11 2.49 -40.46
C SER A 117 16.67 3.52 -41.43
N ILE A 118 17.94 3.90 -41.23
CA ILE A 118 18.78 4.50 -42.27
C ILE A 118 19.77 3.42 -42.75
N GLY A 119 19.27 2.43 -43.51
CA GLY A 119 20.09 1.33 -44.03
C GLY A 119 19.98 0.01 -43.27
N ASN A 120 21.04 -0.80 -43.26
CA ASN A 120 21.04 -2.18 -42.77
C ASN A 120 21.50 -2.27 -41.31
N GLY A 121 20.58 -2.16 -40.34
CA GLY A 121 20.82 -2.54 -38.94
C GLY A 121 20.32 -1.55 -37.88
N GLU A 122 20.03 -0.32 -38.25
CA GLU A 122 19.75 0.78 -37.31
C GLU A 122 18.25 0.91 -36.97
N ARG A 123 17.63 -0.17 -36.45
CA ARG A 123 16.17 -0.23 -36.24
C ARG A 123 15.72 -0.01 -34.80
N GLY A 124 16.56 -0.36 -33.83
CA GLY A 124 16.19 -0.34 -32.42
C GLY A 124 16.22 1.07 -31.86
N VAL A 125 15.04 1.68 -31.69
CA VAL A 125 14.90 2.97 -31.01
C VAL A 125 14.93 2.72 -29.52
N LEU A 126 15.96 3.24 -28.85
CA LEU A 126 16.15 3.15 -27.40
C LEU A 126 15.47 4.32 -26.68
N PHE A 127 15.58 5.52 -27.24
CA PHE A 127 15.02 6.74 -26.68
C PHE A 127 14.42 7.64 -27.77
N VAL A 128 13.36 8.37 -27.44
CA VAL A 128 12.76 9.38 -28.31
C VAL A 128 12.44 10.63 -27.50
N THR A 129 12.71 11.79 -28.09
CA THR A 129 12.27 13.08 -27.57
C THR A 129 11.99 14.03 -28.74
N VAL A 130 11.28 15.11 -28.45
CA VAL A 130 10.86 16.12 -29.44
C VAL A 130 11.13 17.52 -28.90
N ASP A 131 11.28 18.47 -29.81
CA ASP A 131 11.38 19.89 -29.46
C ASP A 131 9.97 20.44 -29.21
N SER A 132 9.65 20.80 -27.96
CA SER A 132 8.33 21.35 -27.60
C SER A 132 8.01 22.69 -28.26
N LYS A 133 9.01 23.36 -28.85
CA LYS A 133 8.82 24.59 -29.63
C LYS A 133 8.70 24.32 -31.13
N ASN A 134 8.98 23.08 -31.58
CA ASN A 134 8.97 22.70 -32.98
C ASN A 134 8.61 21.22 -33.15
N GLU A 135 7.33 20.95 -33.39
CA GLU A 135 6.77 19.60 -33.57
C GLU A 135 7.41 18.80 -34.73
N ASP A 136 8.07 19.48 -35.69
CA ASP A 136 8.77 18.82 -36.79
C ASP A 136 10.15 18.27 -36.39
N ALA A 137 10.72 18.77 -35.29
CA ALA A 137 12.02 18.36 -34.79
C ALA A 137 11.87 17.16 -33.84
N ILE A 138 12.28 16.00 -34.33
CA ILE A 138 12.23 14.72 -33.60
C ILE A 138 13.65 14.20 -33.46
N PHE A 139 14.00 13.76 -32.25
CA PHE A 139 15.32 13.22 -31.93
C PHE A 139 15.17 11.80 -31.40
N ILE A 140 15.95 10.88 -31.95
CA ILE A 140 15.95 9.48 -31.50
C ILE A 140 17.35 8.99 -31.19
N GLY A 141 17.44 8.25 -30.09
CA GLY A 141 18.60 7.44 -29.74
C GLY A 141 18.35 6.01 -30.17
N THR A 142 19.33 5.38 -30.80
CA THR A 142 19.28 3.97 -31.20
C THR A 142 20.50 3.22 -30.67
N SER A 143 20.49 1.90 -30.81
CA SER A 143 21.67 1.05 -30.55
C SER A 143 22.87 1.35 -31.45
N SER A 144 22.71 2.17 -32.49
CA SER A 144 23.75 2.46 -33.49
C SER A 144 24.07 3.95 -33.62
N GLY A 145 23.53 4.78 -32.72
CA GLY A 145 23.79 6.21 -32.65
C GLY A 145 22.52 7.07 -32.63
N PHE A 146 22.73 8.36 -32.84
CA PHE A 146 21.69 9.39 -32.82
C PHE A 146 21.17 9.72 -34.21
N PHE A 147 19.86 9.90 -34.32
CA PHE A 147 19.21 10.41 -35.52
C PHE A 147 18.26 11.55 -35.19
N PHE A 148 18.07 12.41 -36.17
CA PHE A 148 17.14 13.53 -36.06
C PHE A 148 16.31 13.68 -37.33
N SER A 149 15.09 14.18 -37.17
CA SER A 149 14.25 14.67 -38.26
C SER A 149 14.02 16.16 -38.06
N LYS A 150 13.92 16.90 -39.15
CA LYS A 150 13.54 18.34 -39.15
C LYS A 150 12.19 18.61 -39.82
N ASN A 151 11.48 17.57 -40.22
CA ASN A 151 10.24 17.65 -40.99
C ASN A 151 9.22 16.60 -40.52
N GLY A 152 9.10 16.38 -39.22
CA GLY A 152 8.04 15.56 -38.65
C GLY A 152 8.14 14.07 -39.02
N GLY A 153 9.36 13.56 -39.23
CA GLY A 153 9.65 12.15 -39.45
C GLY A 153 9.67 11.71 -40.92
N HIS A 154 9.53 12.63 -41.89
CA HIS A 154 9.57 12.28 -43.30
C HIS A 154 10.99 11.95 -43.78
N ASN A 155 11.99 12.71 -43.32
CA ASN A 155 13.40 12.47 -43.61
C ASN A 155 14.22 12.47 -42.32
N TRP A 156 15.23 11.61 -42.28
CA TRP A 156 16.09 11.45 -41.12
C TRP A 156 17.55 11.70 -41.49
N GLY A 157 18.25 12.43 -40.62
CA GLY A 157 19.70 12.61 -40.65
C GLY A 157 20.36 11.88 -39.50
N LYS A 158 21.63 11.51 -39.67
CA LYS A 158 22.46 10.89 -38.64
C LYS A 158 23.39 11.92 -38.03
N GLY A 159 23.51 11.94 -36.70
CA GLY A 159 24.48 12.78 -36.00
C GLY A 159 25.92 12.33 -36.24
N ARG A 160 26.85 13.28 -36.35
CA ARG A 160 28.28 13.03 -36.56
C ARG A 160 29.06 13.09 -35.25
N ASN A 161 30.25 12.51 -35.23
CA ASN A 161 31.18 12.52 -34.09
C ASN A 161 30.69 11.82 -32.81
N LEU A 162 29.54 11.13 -32.86
CA LEU A 162 29.23 10.09 -31.90
C LEU A 162 30.02 8.82 -32.23
N PRO A 163 30.56 8.11 -31.23
CA PRO A 163 31.32 6.89 -31.48
C PRO A 163 30.47 5.84 -32.22
N SER A 164 31.07 5.20 -33.21
CA SER A 164 30.40 4.12 -33.95
C SER A 164 30.02 2.97 -33.01
N GLY A 165 28.81 2.45 -33.18
CA GLY A 165 28.27 1.35 -32.37
C GLY A 165 27.92 1.73 -30.92
N SER A 166 27.92 3.03 -30.58
CA SER A 166 27.49 3.48 -29.26
C SER A 166 25.97 3.64 -29.23
N GLY A 167 25.31 2.90 -28.34
CA GLY A 167 23.91 3.11 -28.01
C GLY A 167 23.69 4.48 -27.39
N VAL A 168 22.59 5.13 -27.78
CA VAL A 168 22.12 6.39 -27.17
C VAL A 168 20.89 6.06 -26.35
N HIS A 169 21.03 6.07 -25.02
CA HIS A 169 20.02 5.60 -24.08
C HIS A 169 19.07 6.70 -23.60
N TYR A 170 19.51 7.95 -23.64
CA TYR A 170 18.72 9.09 -23.20
C TYR A 170 19.14 10.36 -23.93
N ILE A 171 18.18 11.25 -24.19
CA ILE A 171 18.39 12.53 -24.84
C ILE A 171 17.65 13.61 -24.06
N SER A 172 18.36 14.69 -23.69
CA SER A 172 17.77 15.88 -23.09
C SER A 172 17.94 17.07 -24.03
N VAL A 173 16.84 17.79 -24.28
CA VAL A 173 16.80 19.00 -25.11
C VAL A 173 16.67 20.20 -24.18
N ASP A 174 17.52 21.21 -24.35
CA ASP A 174 17.39 22.44 -23.58
C ASP A 174 16.09 23.18 -23.96
N GLY A 175 15.21 23.36 -22.98
CA GLY A 175 13.93 24.06 -23.15
C GLY A 175 14.10 25.55 -23.48
N SER A 176 15.24 26.17 -23.14
CA SER A 176 15.55 27.55 -23.48
C SER A 176 16.07 27.66 -24.92
N ASP A 177 17.09 26.88 -25.27
CA ASP A 177 17.67 26.81 -26.62
C ASP A 177 17.69 25.37 -27.16
N PRO A 178 16.69 24.97 -27.96
CA PRO A 178 16.62 23.62 -28.52
C PRO A 178 17.76 23.23 -29.47
N ARG A 179 18.68 24.15 -29.80
CA ARG A 179 19.93 23.80 -30.50
C ARG A 179 20.87 23.02 -29.60
N THR A 180 20.79 23.23 -28.29
CA THR A 180 21.59 22.54 -27.29
C THR A 180 20.90 21.23 -26.89
N ILE A 181 21.58 20.11 -27.15
CA ILE A 181 21.07 18.77 -26.84
C ILE A 181 22.19 17.98 -26.16
N TYR A 182 21.81 17.17 -25.19
CA TYR A 182 22.69 16.26 -24.47
C TYR A 182 22.25 14.82 -24.69
N ALA A 183 23.22 13.91 -24.82
CA ALA A 183 22.98 12.50 -25.02
C ALA A 183 23.78 11.67 -24.02
N ALA A 184 23.09 10.74 -23.33
CA ALA A 184 23.71 9.68 -22.55
C ALA A 184 23.96 8.46 -23.45
N THR A 185 25.19 7.97 -23.46
CA THR A 185 25.63 6.88 -24.35
C THR A 185 26.45 5.85 -23.60
N ASP A 186 26.70 4.69 -24.23
CA ASP A 186 27.58 3.65 -23.69
C ASP A 186 29.00 4.14 -23.34
N LYS A 187 29.46 5.24 -23.95
CA LYS A 187 30.83 5.77 -23.80
C LYS A 187 30.91 7.09 -23.01
N GLY A 188 29.79 7.49 -22.41
CA GLY A 188 29.67 8.71 -21.62
C GLY A 188 28.65 9.71 -22.16
N VAL A 189 28.83 10.98 -21.82
CA VAL A 189 27.90 12.06 -22.16
C VAL A 189 28.45 12.89 -23.31
N TYR A 190 27.58 13.20 -24.26
CA TYR A 190 27.89 14.06 -25.40
C TYR A 190 26.96 15.27 -25.43
N LYS A 191 27.47 16.39 -25.95
CA LYS A 191 26.76 17.65 -26.15
C LYS A 191 26.73 18.00 -27.63
N SER A 192 25.64 18.57 -28.09
CA SER A 192 25.52 19.20 -29.39
C SER A 192 25.01 20.62 -29.22
N LEU A 193 25.54 21.56 -30.00
CA LEU A 193 25.10 22.96 -30.06
C LEU A 193 24.33 23.28 -31.35
N ASN A 194 24.04 22.27 -32.17
CA ASN A 194 23.47 22.43 -33.49
C ASN A 194 22.36 21.40 -33.79
N ARG A 195 21.51 21.11 -32.80
CA ARG A 195 20.38 20.16 -32.91
C ARG A 195 20.81 18.72 -33.23
N GLY A 196 21.93 18.28 -32.68
CA GLY A 196 22.43 16.92 -32.82
C GLY A 196 23.04 16.60 -34.17
N MET A 197 23.39 17.61 -34.98
CA MET A 197 24.11 17.41 -36.25
C MET A 197 25.57 16.99 -35.98
N ASP A 198 26.23 17.66 -35.03
CA ASP A 198 27.58 17.35 -34.57
C ASP A 198 27.60 17.26 -33.04
N TRP A 199 28.44 16.35 -32.54
CA TRP A 199 28.56 16.03 -31.13
C TRP A 199 29.99 16.19 -30.62
N GLU A 200 30.09 16.64 -29.38
CA GLU A 200 31.33 16.76 -28.62
C GLU A 200 31.18 15.95 -27.33
N ARG A 201 32.21 15.17 -26.96
CA ARG A 201 32.23 14.42 -25.71
C ARG A 201 32.51 15.39 -24.56
N ILE A 202 31.64 15.41 -23.56
CA ILE A 202 31.77 16.27 -22.38
C ILE A 202 32.02 15.46 -21.09
N PHE A 203 31.76 14.15 -21.13
CA PHE A 203 32.10 13.22 -20.06
C PHE A 203 32.38 11.84 -20.65
N GLY A 204 33.37 11.15 -20.08
CA GLY A 204 33.78 9.84 -20.55
C GLY A 204 33.71 8.77 -19.48
N THR A 205 33.17 7.61 -19.85
CA THR A 205 33.26 6.38 -19.04
C THR A 205 34.21 5.39 -19.71
N ASN A 206 34.79 4.46 -18.93
CA ASN A 206 35.69 3.42 -19.43
C ASN A 206 36.87 3.98 -20.25
N VAL A 207 37.45 5.09 -19.78
CA VAL A 207 38.62 5.71 -20.39
C VAL A 207 39.82 4.78 -20.16
N PRO A 208 40.54 4.32 -21.22
CA PRO A 208 41.75 3.53 -21.06
C PRO A 208 42.78 4.28 -20.20
N GLU A 209 43.55 3.59 -19.37
CA GLU A 209 44.58 4.17 -18.49
C GLU A 209 45.61 5.07 -19.21
N GLU A 210 45.68 5.01 -20.54
CA GLU A 210 46.60 5.81 -21.37
C GLU A 210 46.09 7.23 -21.71
N GLU A 211 44.81 7.54 -21.52
CA GLU A 211 44.32 8.93 -21.58
C GLU A 211 44.48 9.54 -20.17
N ASP A 212 45.49 10.40 -19.99
CA ASP A 212 45.80 11.19 -18.78
C ASP A 212 44.65 12.16 -18.40
N TYR A 213 43.46 11.65 -18.13
CA TYR A 213 42.38 12.41 -17.50
C TYR A 213 42.71 12.51 -16.00
N VAL A 214 43.26 13.65 -15.60
CA VAL A 214 43.42 14.01 -14.18
C VAL A 214 42.04 14.35 -13.65
N TRP A 215 41.43 13.39 -12.93
CA TRP A 215 40.24 13.66 -12.14
C TRP A 215 40.69 14.36 -10.85
N ASP A 216 40.13 15.55 -10.58
CA ASP A 216 40.44 16.31 -9.37
C ASP A 216 39.81 15.70 -8.10
N ASP A 217 38.98 14.64 -8.23
CA ASP A 217 38.19 14.06 -7.16
C ASP A 217 38.13 12.51 -7.27
N ASP A 218 38.55 11.82 -6.20
CA ASP A 218 38.54 10.35 -6.10
C ASP A 218 37.12 9.77 -6.23
N GLU A 219 36.07 10.50 -5.81
CA GLU A 219 34.68 10.04 -5.96
C GLU A 219 34.26 9.99 -7.44
N ILE A 220 34.76 10.93 -8.27
CA ILE A 220 34.48 10.93 -9.70
C ILE A 220 35.18 9.75 -10.37
N LYS A 221 36.40 9.42 -9.93
CA LYS A 221 37.15 8.29 -10.47
C LYS A 221 36.41 6.96 -10.25
N GLU A 222 35.86 6.74 -9.05
CA GLU A 222 35.05 5.56 -8.76
C GLU A 222 33.82 5.43 -9.67
N VAL A 223 33.18 6.57 -9.98
CA VAL A 223 32.01 6.63 -10.87
C VAL A 223 32.41 6.55 -12.35
N ALA A 224 33.55 7.11 -12.77
CA ALA A 224 33.98 7.10 -14.16
C ALA A 224 34.47 5.72 -14.63
N GLU A 225 35.03 4.91 -13.73
CA GLU A 225 35.45 3.54 -13.99
C GLU A 225 34.25 2.60 -14.05
N MET A 226 33.97 1.97 -15.20
CA MET A 226 32.93 0.95 -15.37
C MET A 226 31.48 1.38 -15.12
N ALA A 227 31.18 2.67 -14.94
CA ALA A 227 29.77 3.09 -14.89
C ALA A 227 29.16 3.25 -16.27
N GLU A 228 27.86 2.93 -16.33
CA GLU A 228 27.01 3.19 -17.47
C GLU A 228 26.23 4.47 -17.22
N VAL A 229 26.27 5.43 -18.15
CA VAL A 229 25.41 6.61 -18.08
C VAL A 229 24.06 6.25 -18.67
N ARG A 230 23.02 6.22 -17.83
CA ARG A 230 21.68 5.78 -18.24
C ARG A 230 20.77 6.93 -18.64
N CYS A 231 20.91 8.06 -17.97
CA CYS A 231 20.09 9.24 -18.24
C CYS A 231 20.88 10.52 -17.99
N ILE A 232 20.45 11.59 -18.66
CA ILE A 232 20.92 12.95 -18.41
C ILE A 232 19.72 13.89 -18.47
N VAL A 233 19.58 14.74 -17.46
CA VAL A 233 18.50 15.73 -17.38
C VAL A 233 19.10 17.12 -17.14
N ILE A 234 18.44 18.14 -17.67
CA ILE A 234 18.80 19.54 -17.51
C ILE A 234 17.91 20.13 -16.42
N ASP A 235 18.45 20.97 -15.55
CA ASP A 235 17.63 21.71 -14.61
C ASP A 235 16.65 22.64 -15.36
N PRO A 236 15.33 22.59 -15.09
CA PRO A 236 14.35 23.43 -15.77
C PRO A 236 14.56 24.95 -15.57
N GLU A 237 15.20 25.37 -14.48
CA GLU A 237 15.44 26.78 -14.15
C GLU A 237 16.85 27.26 -14.55
N ASP A 238 17.82 26.34 -14.60
CA ASP A 238 19.20 26.63 -14.98
C ASP A 238 19.72 25.65 -16.04
N ASN A 239 19.76 26.10 -17.29
CA ASN A 239 20.26 25.27 -18.39
C ASN A 239 21.77 24.99 -18.35
N ARG A 240 22.52 25.58 -17.39
CA ARG A 240 23.91 25.21 -17.13
C ARG A 240 24.04 24.03 -16.19
N THR A 241 23.01 23.76 -15.40
CA THR A 241 23.03 22.67 -14.42
C THR A 241 22.52 21.39 -15.07
N LEU A 242 23.36 20.34 -15.04
CA LEU A 242 23.10 19.03 -15.63
C LEU A 242 23.23 17.95 -14.57
N PHE A 243 22.37 16.95 -14.67
CA PHE A 243 22.36 15.79 -13.80
C PHE A 243 22.44 14.52 -14.63
N ALA A 244 23.50 13.73 -14.45
CA ALA A 244 23.69 12.45 -15.14
C ALA A 244 23.53 11.30 -14.15
N GLY A 245 22.57 10.43 -14.41
CA GLY A 245 22.30 9.23 -13.63
C GLY A 245 23.12 8.06 -14.16
N THR A 246 23.92 7.47 -13.30
CA THR A 246 24.80 6.35 -13.65
C THR A 246 24.50 5.11 -12.82
N SER A 247 25.05 3.95 -13.22
CA SER A 247 25.00 2.73 -12.42
C SER A 247 25.77 2.82 -11.08
N LYS A 248 26.56 3.88 -10.87
CA LYS A 248 27.39 4.08 -9.67
C LYS A 248 27.10 5.37 -8.92
N GLY A 249 26.09 6.13 -9.32
CA GLY A 249 25.64 7.32 -8.60
C GLY A 249 25.18 8.44 -9.52
N LEU A 250 24.97 9.61 -8.91
CA LEU A 250 24.57 10.83 -9.59
C LEU A 250 25.80 11.70 -9.84
N LEU A 251 25.96 12.16 -11.07
CA LEU A 251 26.95 13.18 -11.44
C LEU A 251 26.23 14.50 -11.70
N ILE A 252 26.83 15.58 -11.23
CA ILE A 252 26.30 16.94 -11.31
C ILE A 252 27.32 17.82 -12.01
N SER A 253 26.88 18.61 -12.99
CA SER A 253 27.66 19.69 -13.60
C SER A 253 26.89 20.99 -13.45
N MET A 254 27.58 22.08 -13.11
CA MET A 254 26.98 23.43 -12.98
C MET A 254 27.45 24.39 -14.09
N ASP A 255 28.23 23.89 -15.05
CA ASP A 255 28.89 24.68 -16.10
C ASP A 255 28.64 24.10 -17.51
N SER A 256 27.47 23.49 -17.69
CA SER A 256 27.02 22.89 -18.95
C SER A 256 27.87 21.72 -19.44
N GLY A 257 28.48 20.98 -18.49
CA GLY A 257 29.24 19.76 -18.71
C GLY A 257 30.75 19.96 -18.87
N GLN A 258 31.31 21.11 -18.53
CA GLN A 258 32.76 21.33 -18.57
C GLN A 258 33.44 20.63 -17.38
N THR A 259 32.85 20.74 -16.19
CA THR A 259 33.27 20.04 -14.98
C THR A 259 32.11 19.25 -14.40
N TRP A 260 32.46 18.15 -13.74
CA TRP A 260 31.51 17.24 -13.11
C TRP A 260 31.91 17.02 -11.66
N LYS A 261 30.92 16.73 -10.82
CA LYS A 261 31.09 16.36 -9.42
C LYS A 261 30.15 15.22 -9.10
N ALA A 262 30.61 14.22 -8.33
CA ALA A 262 29.74 13.19 -7.81
C ALA A 262 28.85 13.77 -6.69
N ALA A 263 27.56 13.45 -6.72
CA ALA A 263 26.71 13.69 -5.56
C ALA A 263 27.08 12.65 -4.50
N GLY A 264 27.46 13.11 -3.30
CA GLY A 264 27.87 12.23 -2.21
C GLY A 264 26.82 11.15 -1.93
N SER A 265 27.26 9.96 -1.54
CA SER A 265 26.38 8.79 -1.37
C SER A 265 25.67 8.70 -0.01
N LEU A 266 25.86 9.70 0.86
CA LEU A 266 25.34 9.69 2.23
C LEU A 266 23.80 9.82 2.22
N GLY A 267 23.11 8.76 2.67
CA GLY A 267 21.65 8.64 2.64
C GLY A 267 21.11 7.83 1.46
N LEU A 268 21.96 7.51 0.47
CA LEU A 268 21.59 6.69 -0.68
C LEU A 268 21.92 5.22 -0.42
N ARG A 269 20.90 4.35 -0.32
CA ARG A 269 21.12 2.91 -0.06
C ARG A 269 21.56 2.12 -1.30
N SER A 270 21.35 2.68 -2.49
CA SER A 270 21.83 2.12 -3.74
C SER A 270 22.29 3.21 -4.68
N ARG A 271 23.49 3.00 -5.23
CA ARG A 271 24.10 3.88 -6.22
C ARG A 271 23.61 3.61 -7.64
N ASP A 272 22.80 2.57 -7.86
CA ASP A 272 22.31 2.18 -9.18
C ASP A 272 21.12 3.05 -9.62
N ILE A 273 21.42 4.19 -10.26
CA ILE A 273 20.39 5.11 -10.77
C ILE A 273 19.93 4.66 -12.14
N ARG A 274 18.63 4.42 -12.28
CA ARG A 274 18.00 3.96 -13.52
C ARG A 274 17.38 5.09 -14.32
N HIS A 275 16.77 6.03 -13.62
CA HIS A 275 16.13 7.19 -14.24
C HIS A 275 16.15 8.39 -13.30
N LEU A 276 16.12 9.58 -13.87
CA LEU A 276 16.09 10.86 -13.16
C LEU A 276 14.95 11.72 -13.69
N ALA A 277 14.28 12.45 -12.80
CA ALA A 277 13.39 13.54 -13.16
C ALA A 277 13.78 14.79 -12.36
N ALA A 278 14.10 15.88 -13.06
CA ALA A 278 14.40 17.17 -12.45
C ALA A 278 13.12 18.01 -12.33
N GLN A 279 12.97 18.69 -11.21
CA GLN A 279 11.91 19.67 -10.96
C GLN A 279 12.53 21.02 -10.61
N SER A 280 11.80 22.11 -10.85
CA SER A 280 12.15 23.48 -10.46
C SER A 280 12.65 23.57 -9.02
N GLY A 281 13.65 24.41 -8.76
CA GLY A 281 14.28 24.55 -7.44
C GLY A 281 15.40 23.55 -7.14
N GLY A 282 15.99 22.91 -8.15
CA GLY A 282 17.13 22.01 -7.99
C GLY A 282 16.81 20.72 -7.22
N THR A 283 15.56 20.27 -7.29
CA THR A 283 15.11 19.02 -6.67
C THR A 283 15.08 17.91 -7.72
N ILE A 284 15.70 16.78 -7.43
CA ILE A 284 15.85 15.67 -8.36
C ILE A 284 15.23 14.42 -7.75
N TYR A 285 14.34 13.79 -8.50
CA TYR A 285 13.76 12.50 -8.16
C TYR A 285 14.52 11.41 -8.89
N THR A 286 14.94 10.39 -8.14
CA THR A 286 15.75 9.30 -8.67
C THR A 286 15.02 7.98 -8.52
N ALA A 287 15.04 7.19 -9.59
CA ALA A 287 14.59 5.81 -9.59
C ALA A 287 15.81 4.89 -9.43
N THR A 288 15.80 4.05 -8.40
CA THR A 288 16.87 3.07 -8.15
C THR A 288 16.29 1.65 -8.01
N ASP A 289 17.17 0.66 -7.97
CA ASP A 289 16.82 -0.74 -7.67
C ASP A 289 16.34 -0.95 -6.22
N ARG A 290 16.60 -0.01 -5.30
CA ARG A 290 16.26 -0.13 -3.87
C ARG A 290 15.35 0.97 -3.31
N GLY A 291 14.88 1.90 -4.13
CA GLY A 291 13.84 2.86 -3.77
C GLY A 291 13.81 4.07 -4.69
N GLY A 292 12.82 4.94 -4.45
CA GLY A 292 12.83 6.31 -4.93
C GLY A 292 13.54 7.23 -3.93
N TYR A 293 14.47 8.05 -4.40
CA TYR A 293 15.15 9.04 -3.55
C TYR A 293 14.97 10.44 -4.11
N ILE A 294 14.99 11.42 -3.22
CA ILE A 294 15.01 12.84 -3.56
C ILE A 294 16.40 13.37 -3.24
N TYR A 295 17.04 14.01 -4.21
CA TYR A 295 18.23 14.80 -3.98
C TYR A 295 17.88 16.28 -4.04
N SER A 296 18.26 17.02 -3.01
CA SER A 296 18.11 18.48 -2.98
C SER A 296 19.47 19.14 -3.17
N MET A 297 19.59 19.96 -4.22
CA MET A 297 20.79 20.77 -4.47
C MET A 297 21.09 21.76 -3.33
N VAL A 298 20.05 22.20 -2.61
CA VAL A 298 20.18 23.20 -1.54
C VAL A 298 20.83 22.59 -0.30
N SER A 299 20.38 21.41 0.12
CA SER A 299 20.93 20.71 1.29
C SER A 299 22.08 19.77 0.95
N GLN A 300 22.31 19.49 -0.33
CA GLN A 300 23.24 18.47 -0.83
C GLN A 300 23.04 17.11 -0.15
N SER A 301 21.80 16.79 0.18
CA SER A 301 21.41 15.59 0.93
C SER A 301 20.42 14.74 0.16
N TRP A 302 20.40 13.46 0.52
CA TRP A 302 19.43 12.50 0.04
C TRP A 302 18.33 12.27 1.06
N ASP A 303 17.08 12.39 0.60
CA ASP A 303 15.89 12.05 1.36
C ASP A 303 15.22 10.82 0.75
N GLU A 304 14.74 9.92 1.61
CA GLU A 304 14.03 8.72 1.20
C GLU A 304 12.59 9.10 0.78
N ALA A 305 12.21 8.76 -0.45
CA ALA A 305 10.90 9.10 -1.01
C ALA A 305 10.15 7.85 -1.47
N TYR A 306 10.15 6.81 -0.64
CA TYR A 306 9.49 5.54 -0.94
C TYR A 306 8.45 5.09 0.11
N GLU A 307 8.02 5.98 1.00
CA GLU A 307 7.00 5.66 2.00
C GLU A 307 5.64 5.42 1.33
N GLY A 308 5.05 4.23 1.55
CA GLY A 308 3.81 3.81 0.90
C GLY A 308 3.97 3.07 -0.43
N LEU A 309 5.19 2.97 -0.99
CA LEU A 309 5.45 2.12 -2.15
C LEU A 309 5.49 0.64 -1.74
N ALA A 310 4.66 -0.19 -2.38
CA ALA A 310 4.65 -1.64 -2.18
C ALA A 310 5.89 -2.35 -2.76
N SER A 311 6.69 -1.63 -3.56
CA SER A 311 7.97 -2.10 -4.08
C SER A 311 9.07 -1.07 -3.94
N ARG A 312 10.28 -1.58 -3.74
CA ARG A 312 11.50 -0.78 -3.69
C ARG A 312 12.14 -0.64 -5.06
N GLU A 313 11.72 -1.41 -6.06
CA GLU A 313 12.36 -1.36 -7.38
C GLU A 313 11.62 -0.38 -8.30
N ILE A 314 12.15 0.84 -8.45
CA ILE A 314 11.61 1.83 -9.40
C ILE A 314 12.44 1.79 -10.68
N ARG A 315 11.77 1.69 -11.83
CA ARG A 315 12.40 1.61 -13.15
C ARG A 315 12.43 2.95 -13.85
N TYR A 316 11.33 3.70 -13.76
CA TYR A 316 11.17 4.99 -14.41
C TYR A 316 10.43 5.95 -13.51
N ILE A 317 10.80 7.23 -13.57
CA ILE A 317 10.15 8.30 -12.81
C ILE A 317 9.93 9.51 -13.72
N ALA A 318 8.75 10.10 -13.65
CA ALA A 318 8.39 11.31 -14.39
C ALA A 318 7.75 12.31 -13.43
N ALA A 319 8.17 13.57 -13.50
CA ALA A 319 7.64 14.64 -12.68
C ALA A 319 7.12 15.77 -13.57
N ALA A 320 5.92 16.28 -13.28
CA ALA A 320 5.33 17.42 -13.97
C ALA A 320 4.38 18.19 -13.04
N LYS A 321 4.55 19.51 -12.97
CA LYS A 321 3.69 20.44 -12.18
C LYS A 321 3.42 19.96 -10.73
N GLY A 322 4.43 19.41 -10.06
CA GLY A 322 4.34 18.92 -8.68
C GLY A 322 3.72 17.53 -8.50
N VAL A 323 3.28 16.88 -9.57
CA VAL A 323 2.82 15.49 -9.57
C VAL A 323 3.95 14.59 -10.08
N ILE A 324 4.17 13.48 -9.39
CA ILE A 324 5.23 12.53 -9.70
C ILE A 324 4.61 11.17 -9.95
N TRP A 325 5.04 10.55 -11.03
CA TRP A 325 4.64 9.21 -11.44
C TRP A 325 5.86 8.30 -11.42
N ALA A 326 5.73 7.15 -10.77
CA ALA A 326 6.75 6.13 -10.71
C ALA A 326 6.21 4.82 -11.29
N ALA A 327 6.99 4.23 -12.17
CA ALA A 327 6.78 2.88 -12.66
C ALA A 327 7.74 1.93 -11.92
N ALA A 328 7.18 1.00 -11.16
CA ALA A 328 7.89 0.00 -10.39
C ALA A 328 7.55 -1.42 -10.88
N ASP A 329 8.35 -2.41 -10.53
CA ASP A 329 8.11 -3.84 -10.85
C ASP A 329 6.74 -4.39 -10.40
N LYS A 330 6.13 -3.80 -9.38
CA LYS A 330 4.83 -4.21 -8.82
C LYS A 330 3.67 -3.28 -9.19
N GLY A 331 3.86 -2.32 -10.07
CA GLY A 331 2.78 -1.42 -10.46
C GLY A 331 3.22 0.01 -10.74
N VAL A 332 2.21 0.83 -10.97
CA VAL A 332 2.35 2.27 -11.21
C VAL A 332 1.88 3.00 -9.97
N PHE A 333 2.66 3.99 -9.56
CA PHE A 333 2.39 4.80 -8.38
C PHE A 333 2.38 6.28 -8.76
N LYS A 334 1.52 7.05 -8.08
CA LYS A 334 1.40 8.50 -8.25
C LYS A 334 1.53 9.16 -6.88
N THR A 335 2.22 10.30 -6.79
CA THR A 335 2.26 11.08 -5.55
C THR A 335 0.96 11.84 -5.35
N VAL A 336 0.51 11.87 -4.10
CA VAL A 336 -0.68 12.59 -3.66
C VAL A 336 -0.30 13.43 -2.45
N THR A 337 -0.68 14.69 -2.43
CA THR A 337 -0.53 15.55 -1.24
C THR A 337 -1.46 15.08 -0.13
N GLU A 338 -1.03 15.13 1.14
CA GLU A 338 -1.80 14.67 2.29
C GLU A 338 -3.23 15.26 2.36
N GLN A 339 -3.43 16.50 1.89
CA GLN A 339 -4.75 17.13 1.80
C GLN A 339 -5.71 16.41 0.84
N ALA A 340 -5.22 15.88 -0.28
CA ALA A 340 -6.03 15.12 -1.23
C ALA A 340 -6.33 13.70 -0.70
N LEU A 341 -5.38 13.08 0.01
CA LEU A 341 -5.62 11.83 0.75
C LEU A 341 -6.65 12.01 1.87
N ALA A 342 -6.65 13.15 2.55
CA ALA A 342 -7.66 13.48 3.55
C ALA A 342 -9.04 13.70 2.93
N LEU A 343 -9.12 14.30 1.74
CA LEU A 343 -10.38 14.50 1.00
C LEU A 343 -10.94 13.17 0.46
N ASP A 344 -10.08 12.33 -0.13
CA ASP A 344 -10.44 11.00 -0.67
C ASP A 344 -10.85 10.01 0.45
N ARG A 345 -10.22 10.14 1.63
CA ARG A 345 -10.64 9.43 2.85
C ARG A 345 -11.92 10.02 3.45
N ALA A 346 -12.10 11.34 3.45
CA ALA A 346 -13.31 11.97 3.98
C ALA A 346 -14.55 11.65 3.15
N ILE A 347 -14.42 11.62 1.82
CA ILE A 347 -15.50 11.24 0.90
C ILE A 347 -15.90 9.77 1.12
N ASN A 348 -14.95 8.87 1.38
CA ASN A 348 -15.24 7.48 1.71
C ASN A 348 -15.86 7.29 3.10
N ILE A 349 -15.49 8.09 4.11
CA ILE A 349 -15.97 7.88 5.48
C ILE A 349 -17.48 8.19 5.60
N GLU A 350 -17.99 9.24 4.95
CA GLU A 350 -19.43 9.56 4.98
C GLU A 350 -20.28 8.51 4.25
N GLU A 351 -19.83 8.01 3.09
CA GLU A 351 -20.52 6.91 2.38
C GLU A 351 -20.49 5.60 3.17
N VAL A 352 -19.35 5.28 3.81
CA VAL A 352 -19.23 4.11 4.67
C VAL A 352 -20.13 4.22 5.91
N PHE A 353 -20.28 5.41 6.50
CA PHE A 353 -21.22 5.60 7.61
C PHE A 353 -22.69 5.50 7.19
N LEU A 354 -23.01 5.86 5.94
CA LEU A 354 -24.35 5.70 5.38
C LEU A 354 -24.74 4.23 5.19
N GLU A 355 -23.80 3.35 4.79
CA GLU A 355 -24.06 1.90 4.69
C GLU A 355 -24.36 1.24 6.06
N PHE A 356 -23.83 1.80 7.16
CA PHE A 356 -24.05 1.28 8.51
C PHE A 356 -25.16 2.00 9.29
N ALA A 357 -25.93 2.88 8.65
CA ALA A 357 -26.96 3.68 9.32
C ALA A 357 -28.10 2.82 9.91
N ASP A 358 -28.37 1.66 9.30
CA ASP A 358 -29.44 0.73 9.73
C ASP A 358 -28.95 -0.32 10.75
N GLU A 359 -27.67 -0.33 11.12
CA GLU A 359 -27.16 -1.28 12.12
C GLU A 359 -27.45 -0.81 13.56
N PRO A 360 -27.86 -1.73 14.46
CA PRO A 360 -28.11 -1.38 15.85
C PRO A 360 -26.83 -0.94 16.57
N THR A 361 -26.98 0.03 17.45
CA THR A 361 -25.87 0.57 18.24
C THR A 361 -25.36 -0.45 19.25
N ILE A 362 -24.11 -0.32 19.68
CA ILE A 362 -23.55 -1.16 20.75
C ILE A 362 -24.42 -1.13 22.02
N GLU A 363 -25.06 0.01 22.29
CA GLU A 363 -25.94 0.16 23.46
C GLU A 363 -27.22 -0.67 23.32
N GLU A 364 -27.84 -0.68 22.14
CA GLU A 364 -29.01 -1.52 21.84
C GLU A 364 -28.68 -3.00 21.91
N ILE A 365 -27.53 -3.41 21.39
CA ILE A 365 -27.08 -4.81 21.44
C ILE A 365 -26.78 -5.22 22.89
N ARG A 366 -26.14 -4.35 23.69
CA ARG A 366 -25.91 -4.59 25.12
C ARG A 366 -27.22 -4.67 25.90
N GLN A 367 -28.20 -3.81 25.60
CA GLN A 367 -29.52 -3.87 26.20
C GLN A 367 -30.24 -5.17 25.85
N ALA A 368 -30.18 -5.62 24.60
CA ALA A 368 -30.74 -6.91 24.19
C ALA A 368 -30.07 -8.09 24.93
N ALA A 369 -28.73 -8.05 25.10
CA ALA A 369 -27.99 -9.06 25.86
C ALA A 369 -28.37 -9.04 27.35
N ILE A 370 -28.59 -7.86 27.94
CA ILE A 370 -29.07 -7.72 29.32
C ILE A 370 -30.48 -8.31 29.45
N ILE A 371 -31.39 -7.98 28.54
CA ILE A 371 -32.77 -8.51 28.54
C ILE A 371 -32.78 -10.03 28.42
N TYR A 372 -31.91 -10.59 27.58
CA TYR A 372 -31.76 -12.04 27.42
C TYR A 372 -31.23 -12.71 28.70
N ALA A 373 -30.26 -12.09 29.38
CA ALA A 373 -29.60 -12.64 30.57
C ALA A 373 -30.38 -12.38 31.88
N ASP A 374 -31.37 -11.47 31.90
CA ASP A 374 -31.95 -11.04 33.16
C ASP A 374 -32.93 -12.06 33.78
N VAL A 375 -32.59 -12.48 35.00
CA VAL A 375 -33.51 -13.17 35.91
C VAL A 375 -34.07 -12.10 36.86
N HIS A 376 -35.06 -11.35 36.37
CA HIS A 376 -35.67 -10.23 37.09
C HIS A 376 -35.99 -10.57 38.57
N PRO A 377 -35.82 -9.65 39.54
CA PRO A 377 -36.06 -9.90 40.98
C PRO A 377 -37.44 -10.49 41.31
N SER A 378 -38.45 -10.19 40.49
CA SER A 378 -39.80 -10.76 40.60
C SER A 378 -39.83 -12.28 40.37
N LYS A 379 -38.96 -12.82 39.51
CA LYS A 379 -38.81 -14.26 39.24
C LYS A 379 -38.17 -14.98 40.43
N ILE A 380 -37.15 -14.38 41.04
CA ILE A 380 -36.54 -14.87 42.29
C ILE A 380 -37.57 -14.86 43.43
N ARG A 381 -38.36 -13.78 43.54
CA ARG A 381 -39.44 -13.68 44.54
C ARG A 381 -40.52 -14.74 44.34
N LYS A 382 -40.91 -15.04 43.09
CA LYS A 382 -41.82 -16.15 42.75
C LYS A 382 -41.24 -17.50 43.14
N TRP A 383 -39.96 -17.76 42.87
CA TRP A 383 -39.30 -19.01 43.29
C TRP A 383 -39.23 -19.17 44.80
N ARG A 384 -38.90 -18.10 45.53
CA ARG A 384 -38.93 -18.10 47.01
C ARG A 384 -40.34 -18.35 47.55
N THR A 385 -41.36 -17.77 46.92
CA THR A 385 -42.76 -17.96 47.33
C THR A 385 -43.27 -19.36 47.01
N ALA A 386 -42.86 -19.93 45.87
CA ALA A 386 -43.19 -21.29 45.48
C ALA A 386 -42.51 -22.32 46.41
N ALA A 387 -41.23 -22.10 46.76
CA ALA A 387 -40.51 -22.94 47.72
C ALA A 387 -41.13 -22.88 49.12
N ALA A 388 -41.49 -21.68 49.61
CA ALA A 388 -42.18 -21.53 50.89
C ALA A 388 -43.56 -22.20 50.92
N ARG A 389 -44.29 -22.20 49.79
CA ARG A 389 -45.59 -22.90 49.67
C ARG A 389 -45.44 -24.41 49.61
N LYS A 390 -44.32 -24.93 49.09
CA LYS A 390 -44.04 -26.37 49.06
C LYS A 390 -43.92 -26.96 50.46
N ALA A 391 -43.37 -26.21 51.42
CA ALA A 391 -43.28 -26.61 52.83
C ALA A 391 -44.65 -26.77 53.52
N LEU A 392 -45.73 -26.20 52.95
CA LEU A 392 -47.10 -26.38 53.45
C LEU A 392 -47.76 -27.66 52.95
N LEU A 393 -47.18 -28.29 51.91
CA LEU A 393 -47.68 -29.55 51.38
C LEU A 393 -46.93 -30.70 52.06
N PRO A 394 -47.65 -31.63 52.69
CA PRO A 394 -47.00 -32.79 53.29
C PRO A 394 -46.45 -33.73 52.22
N ASP A 395 -45.30 -34.33 52.51
CA ASP A 395 -44.80 -35.44 51.70
C ASP A 395 -45.60 -36.70 52.04
N LEU A 396 -46.24 -37.29 51.02
CA LEU A 396 -47.05 -38.51 51.16
C LEU A 396 -46.18 -39.69 50.75
N ARG A 397 -45.88 -40.57 51.70
CA ARG A 397 -45.18 -41.82 51.42
C ARG A 397 -46.10 -42.99 51.71
N ILE A 398 -46.31 -43.81 50.69
CA ILE A 398 -47.09 -45.04 50.80
C ILE A 398 -46.09 -46.19 50.67
N GLY A 399 -45.88 -46.91 51.76
CA GLY A 399 -45.05 -48.11 51.83
C GLY A 399 -45.93 -49.35 51.84
N PHE A 400 -45.54 -50.37 51.06
CA PHE A 400 -46.14 -51.69 51.13
C PHE A 400 -45.06 -52.67 51.55
N ASP A 401 -45.19 -53.22 52.75
CA ASP A 401 -44.22 -54.15 53.30
C ASP A 401 -44.78 -55.57 53.31
N LYS A 402 -43.96 -56.52 52.88
CA LYS A 402 -44.33 -57.92 52.70
C LYS A 402 -43.17 -58.80 53.14
N ASN A 403 -42.82 -58.72 54.43
CA ASN A 403 -41.69 -59.48 54.94
C ASN A 403 -42.12 -60.74 55.69
N ARG A 404 -41.73 -61.89 55.12
CA ARG A 404 -41.41 -63.11 55.85
C ARG A 404 -39.97 -62.95 56.34
N ASP A 405 -39.77 -62.42 57.54
CA ASP A 405 -38.45 -62.47 58.18
C ASP A 405 -38.55 -63.18 59.53
N TRP A 406 -37.83 -64.30 59.61
CA TRP A 406 -37.75 -65.23 60.73
C TRP A 406 -36.79 -64.75 61.84
N GLN A 407 -36.27 -63.52 61.73
CA GLN A 407 -35.24 -63.00 62.64
C GLN A 407 -35.56 -61.59 63.13
N SER A 408 -36.44 -61.49 64.13
CA SER A 408 -36.32 -60.42 65.11
C SER A 408 -36.70 -60.93 66.50
N SER A 409 -35.73 -61.58 67.13
CA SER A 409 -35.75 -61.87 68.56
C SER A 409 -35.70 -60.56 69.34
N THR A 410 -36.86 -60.13 69.85
CA THR A 410 -36.92 -59.10 70.89
C THR A 410 -37.28 -59.80 72.19
N TYR A 411 -36.27 -60.05 73.01
CA TYR A 411 -36.39 -60.67 74.32
C TYR A 411 -37.23 -59.79 75.26
N PHE A 412 -38.35 -60.32 75.74
CA PHE A 412 -39.02 -59.84 76.94
C PHE A 412 -38.93 -60.92 78.02
N TYR A 413 -38.16 -60.69 79.08
CA TYR A 413 -38.28 -61.47 80.31
C TYR A 413 -38.88 -60.62 81.44
N SER A 414 -40.11 -60.99 81.75
CA SER A 414 -40.91 -60.70 82.93
C SER A 414 -40.34 -61.38 84.18
N THR A 415 -40.48 -60.76 85.36
CA THR A 415 -40.13 -61.30 86.68
C THR A 415 -41.17 -62.31 87.19
N SER A 416 -41.41 -63.39 86.45
CA SER A 416 -42.22 -64.52 86.92
C SER A 416 -41.73 -65.82 86.30
N SER A 417 -41.39 -66.79 87.16
CA SER A 417 -40.78 -68.08 86.83
C SER A 417 -41.76 -69.06 86.15
N GLN A 418 -42.18 -68.78 84.92
CA GLN A 418 -42.83 -69.76 84.06
C GLN A 418 -42.24 -69.68 82.65
N LYS A 419 -41.54 -70.75 82.26
CA LYS A 419 -41.11 -70.99 80.88
C LYS A 419 -42.35 -71.33 80.06
N TYR A 420 -42.71 -70.48 79.12
CA TYR A 420 -43.51 -70.90 77.96
C TYR A 420 -42.56 -71.37 76.87
N SER A 421 -42.86 -72.53 76.29
CA SER A 421 -42.17 -73.06 75.13
C SER A 421 -42.48 -72.19 73.92
N ASP A 422 -41.44 -71.90 73.13
CA ASP A 422 -41.55 -71.56 71.72
C ASP A 422 -42.48 -72.59 71.07
N ASP A 423 -43.60 -72.14 70.48
CA ASP A 423 -44.15 -72.66 69.22
C ASP A 423 -45.58 -72.21 68.88
N ASP A 424 -46.28 -71.41 69.72
CA ASP A 424 -47.72 -71.19 69.48
C ASP A 424 -48.22 -69.75 69.44
N ILE A 425 -47.39 -68.80 68.96
CA ILE A 425 -47.85 -67.44 68.67
C ILE A 425 -47.44 -67.05 67.24
N THR A 426 -48.32 -67.43 66.32
CA THR A 426 -48.64 -66.79 65.03
C THR A 426 -47.63 -66.90 63.88
N GLN A 427 -47.78 -67.99 63.11
CA GLN A 427 -47.72 -67.93 61.65
C GLN A 427 -48.83 -66.99 61.13
N GLY A 428 -48.52 -65.70 60.99
CA GLY A 428 -49.37 -64.70 60.32
C GLY A 428 -48.69 -64.20 59.05
N ASN A 429 -49.38 -64.27 57.90
CA ASN A 429 -48.90 -63.68 56.65
C ASN A 429 -49.22 -62.17 56.68
N ASP A 430 -48.44 -61.40 57.43
CA ASP A 430 -48.71 -59.99 57.65
C ASP A 430 -48.21 -59.15 56.46
N SER A 431 -49.14 -58.87 55.53
CA SER A 431 -48.94 -57.85 54.50
C SER A 431 -49.43 -56.52 55.06
N GLY A 432 -48.52 -55.60 55.36
CA GLY A 432 -48.85 -54.28 55.91
C GLY A 432 -48.72 -53.20 54.84
N TRP A 433 -49.72 -52.34 54.73
CA TRP A 433 -49.54 -51.05 54.06
C TRP A 433 -49.39 -49.97 55.13
N SER A 434 -48.46 -49.04 54.93
CA SER A 434 -48.33 -47.85 55.76
C SER A 434 -48.44 -46.62 54.88
N VAL A 435 -49.22 -45.65 55.33
CA VAL A 435 -49.26 -44.31 54.76
C VAL A 435 -48.69 -43.39 55.83
N SER A 436 -47.56 -42.78 55.53
CA SER A 436 -46.98 -41.73 56.37
C SER A 436 -47.06 -40.41 55.65
N LEU A 437 -47.33 -39.38 56.45
CA LEU A 437 -47.53 -38.04 55.97
C LEU A 437 -46.68 -37.13 56.85
N THR A 438 -45.63 -36.56 56.26
CA THR A 438 -44.60 -35.83 56.99
C THR A 438 -44.60 -34.37 56.56
N TRP A 439 -44.66 -33.46 57.54
CA TRP A 439 -44.49 -32.03 57.33
C TRP A 439 -43.16 -31.58 57.91
N GLU A 440 -42.32 -30.95 57.09
CA GLU A 440 -41.08 -30.31 57.54
C GLU A 440 -41.30 -28.80 57.68
N LEU A 441 -42.01 -28.39 58.75
CA LEU A 441 -42.34 -26.99 59.01
C LEU A 441 -41.09 -26.11 59.27
N GLY A 442 -39.93 -26.71 59.50
CA GLY A 442 -38.63 -26.00 59.57
C GLY A 442 -38.24 -25.33 58.25
N GLU A 443 -38.69 -25.86 57.11
CA GLU A 443 -38.47 -25.27 55.78
C GLU A 443 -39.20 -23.92 55.58
N LEU A 444 -40.16 -23.58 56.46
CA LEU A 444 -40.82 -22.28 56.46
C LEU A 444 -39.89 -21.16 56.96
N ILE A 445 -38.92 -21.49 57.82
CA ILE A 445 -37.96 -20.56 58.42
C ILE A 445 -36.63 -20.60 57.67
N TRP A 446 -36.15 -21.79 57.28
CA TRP A 446 -34.91 -21.95 56.52
C TRP A 446 -34.99 -23.18 55.61
N ASN A 447 -34.84 -22.98 54.30
CA ASN A 447 -34.95 -24.04 53.29
C ASN A 447 -33.61 -24.21 52.54
N ASN A 448 -33.13 -25.46 52.40
CA ASN A 448 -31.94 -25.79 51.63
C ASN A 448 -32.01 -25.29 50.17
N ASP A 449 -33.20 -25.20 49.57
CA ASP A 449 -33.44 -24.63 48.25
C ASP A 449 -32.97 -23.17 48.15
N GLN A 450 -32.88 -22.42 49.26
CA GLN A 450 -32.37 -21.04 49.26
C GLN A 450 -30.89 -20.98 48.86
N THR A 451 -30.06 -21.94 49.27
CA THR A 451 -28.66 -22.00 48.84
C THR A 451 -28.53 -22.32 47.34
N SER A 452 -29.45 -23.13 46.80
CA SER A 452 -29.53 -23.40 45.36
C SER A 452 -29.99 -22.16 44.56
N ILE A 453 -30.86 -21.32 45.13
CA ILE A 453 -31.32 -20.07 44.50
C ILE A 453 -30.19 -19.04 44.48
N ASP A 454 -29.42 -18.90 45.56
CA ASP A 454 -28.32 -17.93 45.64
C ASP A 454 -27.12 -18.32 44.76
N SER A 455 -26.86 -19.61 44.59
CA SER A 455 -25.87 -20.09 43.61
C SER A 455 -26.33 -19.85 42.17
N ARG A 456 -27.60 -20.15 41.85
CA ARG A 456 -28.19 -19.82 40.53
C ARG A 456 -28.18 -18.32 40.23
N ALA A 457 -28.44 -17.47 41.22
CA ALA A 457 -28.36 -16.02 41.06
C ALA A 457 -26.93 -15.56 40.74
N ARG A 458 -25.93 -16.11 41.45
CA ARG A 458 -24.51 -15.85 41.14
C ARG A 458 -24.12 -16.29 39.73
N TYR A 459 -24.50 -17.51 39.32
CA TYR A 459 -24.24 -17.99 37.95
C TYR A 459 -24.92 -17.14 36.88
N ALA A 460 -26.12 -16.62 37.14
CA ALA A 460 -26.82 -15.73 36.21
C ALA A 460 -26.10 -14.37 36.05
N VAL A 461 -25.55 -13.82 37.14
CA VAL A 461 -24.74 -12.59 37.08
C VAL A 461 -23.45 -12.82 36.30
N GLN A 462 -22.75 -13.92 36.58
CA GLN A 462 -21.53 -14.28 35.85
C GLN A 462 -21.81 -14.48 34.35
N LEU A 463 -22.88 -15.19 34.01
CA LEU A 463 -23.31 -15.39 32.62
C LEU A 463 -23.63 -14.06 31.92
N ARG A 464 -24.22 -13.10 32.63
CA ARG A 464 -24.50 -11.75 32.09
C ARG A 464 -23.21 -11.01 31.74
N ASP A 465 -22.22 -11.03 32.64
CA ASP A 465 -20.95 -10.35 32.40
C ASP A 465 -20.18 -11.00 31.25
N ASP A 466 -20.17 -12.34 31.17
CA ASP A 466 -19.56 -13.09 30.07
C ASP A 466 -20.25 -12.78 28.74
N LEU A 467 -21.60 -12.77 28.71
CA LEU A 467 -22.39 -12.40 27.54
C LEU A 467 -22.10 -10.96 27.09
N LEU A 468 -22.03 -10.01 28.02
CA LEU A 468 -21.74 -8.62 27.70
C LEU A 468 -20.34 -8.45 27.10
N ASN A 469 -19.35 -9.14 27.64
CA ASN A 469 -17.98 -9.10 27.12
C ASN A 469 -17.91 -9.72 25.73
N GLU A 470 -18.51 -10.88 25.53
CA GLU A 470 -18.46 -11.59 24.24
C GLU A 470 -19.21 -10.83 23.14
N VAL A 471 -20.40 -10.29 23.45
CA VAL A 471 -21.18 -9.47 22.53
C VAL A 471 -20.42 -8.20 22.14
N THR A 472 -19.77 -7.54 23.12
CA THR A 472 -18.97 -6.34 22.86
C THR A 472 -17.78 -6.67 21.95
N ARG A 473 -17.08 -7.78 22.23
CA ARG A 473 -15.96 -8.27 21.43
C ARG A 473 -16.40 -8.55 19.98
N LEU A 474 -17.46 -9.34 19.80
CA LEU A 474 -17.98 -9.71 18.48
C LEU A 474 -18.44 -8.49 17.68
N PHE A 475 -19.07 -7.51 18.34
CA PHE A 475 -19.45 -6.25 17.70
C PHE A 475 -18.24 -5.52 17.10
N PHE A 476 -17.18 -5.31 17.90
CA PHE A 476 -15.98 -4.62 17.42
C PHE A 476 -15.17 -5.44 16.42
N GLU A 477 -15.14 -6.77 16.56
CA GLU A 477 -14.47 -7.66 15.61
C GLU A 477 -15.15 -7.64 14.25
N ARG A 478 -16.49 -7.72 14.22
CA ARG A 478 -17.29 -7.53 13.00
C ARG A 478 -17.06 -6.15 12.38
N ARG A 479 -17.11 -5.08 13.18
CA ARG A 479 -16.87 -3.70 12.72
C ARG A 479 -15.50 -3.56 12.06
N ARG A 480 -14.46 -4.15 12.68
CA ARG A 480 -13.10 -4.18 12.13
C ARG A 480 -13.03 -4.93 10.80
N LEU A 481 -13.67 -6.10 10.71
CA LEU A 481 -13.67 -6.90 9.48
C LEU A 481 -14.42 -6.21 8.33
N GLN A 482 -15.56 -5.57 8.62
CA GLN A 482 -16.31 -4.78 7.63
C GLN A 482 -15.46 -3.61 7.10
N LEU A 483 -14.80 -2.85 7.98
CA LEU A 483 -13.88 -1.78 7.57
C LEU A 483 -12.70 -2.32 6.75
N ALA A 484 -12.14 -3.48 7.13
CA ALA A 484 -11.04 -4.10 6.39
C ALA A 484 -11.45 -4.54 4.97
N MET A 485 -12.66 -5.07 4.79
CA MET A 485 -13.19 -5.45 3.47
C MET A 485 -13.44 -4.22 2.57
N LEU A 486 -13.89 -3.10 3.14
CA LEU A 486 -14.11 -1.85 2.38
C LEU A 486 -12.80 -1.15 1.97
N ILE A 487 -11.77 -1.21 2.81
CA ILE A 487 -10.47 -0.57 2.55
C ILE A 487 -9.58 -1.39 1.59
N SER A 488 -9.86 -2.69 1.43
CA SER A 488 -9.11 -3.60 0.56
C SER A 488 -10.05 -4.55 -0.20
N PRO A 489 -10.76 -4.08 -1.24
CA PRO A 489 -11.56 -4.94 -2.11
C PRO A 489 -10.72 -5.92 -2.95
#